data_AF-A0A4R6ZS08-F1
#
_entry.id   AF-A0A4R6ZS08-F1
#
_cell.length_a   1.000
_cell.length_b   1.000
_cell.length_c   1.000
_cell.angle_alpha   90.00
_cell.angle_beta   90.00
_cell.angle_gamma   90.00
#
_symmetry.space_group_name_H-M   'P 1'
#
loop_
_entity.id
_entity.type
_entity.pdbx_description
1 polymer ?
#
loop_
_entity_poly.entity_id
_entity_poly.type
_entity_poly.pdbx_seq_one_letter_code
_entity_poly.pdbx_strand_id
1 'polypeptide(L)' 'MFKKLNHFYDEHPYWGVLIAAAVGSVIGILIEYTVNDNFIGSAIYTVSFYSILMLLVGEGRKKK' A
#
# COMPACT_ATOMS: atom_id res chain seq x y z
N MET A 1 -12.81 19.95 4.22
CA MET A 1 -11.79 18.98 4.67
C MET A 1 -11.21 18.16 3.51
N PHE A 2 -12.05 17.52 2.67
CA PHE A 2 -11.61 16.77 1.49
C PHE A 2 -10.80 17.56 0.44
N LYS A 3 -11.10 18.84 0.22
CA LYS A 3 -10.34 19.69 -0.73
C LYS A 3 -8.85 19.83 -0.37
N LYS A 4 -8.51 19.85 0.93
CA LYS A 4 -7.12 19.96 1.40
C LYS A 4 -6.36 18.65 1.23
N LEU A 5 -7.06 17.52 1.45
CA LEU A 5 -6.52 16.18 1.18
C LEU A 5 -6.26 15.96 -0.31
N ASN A 6 -7.19 16.35 -1.20
CA ASN A 6 -6.95 16.24 -2.63
C ASN A 6 -5.73 17.05 -3.08
N HIS A 7 -5.55 18.27 -2.58
CA HIS A 7 -4.38 19.08 -2.91
C HIS A 7 -3.06 18.43 -2.44
N PHE A 8 -3.06 17.83 -1.25
CA PHE A 8 -1.93 17.08 -0.73
C PHE A 8 -1.60 15.83 -1.58
N TYR A 9 -2.62 15.12 -2.07
CA TYR A 9 -2.43 13.98 -2.97
C TYR A 9 -1.96 14.39 -4.38
N ASP A 10 -2.35 15.56 -4.86
CA ASP A 10 -1.84 16.15 -6.11
C ASP A 10 -0.36 16.54 -5.97
N GLU A 11 0.01 17.16 -4.86
CA GLU A 11 1.38 17.64 -4.58
C GLU A 11 2.33 16.48 -4.22
N HIS A 12 1.78 15.39 -3.66
CA HIS A 12 2.52 14.22 -3.22
C HIS A 12 1.92 12.91 -3.76
N PRO A 13 2.01 12.66 -5.08
CA PRO A 13 1.31 11.57 -5.74
C PRO A 13 1.71 10.16 -5.26
N TYR A 14 2.90 10.01 -4.67
CA TYR A 14 3.39 8.73 -4.15
C TYR A 14 3.04 8.48 -2.69
N TRP A 15 2.57 9.48 -1.94
CA TRP A 15 2.20 9.31 -0.54
C TRP A 15 1.02 8.37 -0.35
N GLY A 16 0.08 8.35 -1.30
CA GLY A 16 -1.00 7.36 -1.27
C GLY A 16 -0.50 5.92 -1.36
N VAL A 17 0.52 5.69 -2.18
CA VAL A 17 1.15 4.37 -2.30
C VAL A 17 1.90 4.02 -1.02
N LEU A 18 2.66 4.96 -0.44
CA LEU A 18 3.39 4.74 0.81
C LEU A 18 2.47 4.43 1.98
N ILE A 19 1.38 5.18 2.13
CA ILE A 19 0.37 4.94 3.16
C ILE A 19 -0.32 3.59 2.94
N ALA A 20 -0.71 3.27 1.70
CA ALA A 20 -1.32 1.99 1.37
C ALA A 20 -0.38 0.81 1.65
N ALA A 21 0.91 0.95 1.30
CA ALA A 21 1.93 -0.05 1.57
C ALA A 21 2.17 -0.24 3.07
N ALA A 22 2.26 0.84 3.83
CA ALA A 22 2.45 0.78 5.29
C ALA A 22 1.25 0.13 5.99
N VAL A 23 0.03 0.58 5.68
CA VAL A 23 -1.21 0.04 6.27
C VAL A 23 -1.42 -1.41 5.84
N GLY A 24 -1.21 -1.72 4.56
CA GLY A 24 -1.30 -3.08 4.03
C GLY A 24 -0.29 -4.04 4.68
N SER A 25 0.93 -3.56 4.95
CA SER A 25 1.97 -4.35 5.64
C SER A 25 1.53 -4.71 7.05
N VAL A 26 1.07 -3.72 7.82
CA VAL A 26 0.62 -3.92 9.20
C VAL A 26 -0.57 -4.87 9.26
N ILE A 27 -1.57 -4.71 8.39
CA ILE A 27 -2.74 -5.59 8.34
C ILE A 27 -2.34 -7.01 7.92
N GLY A 28 -1.52 -7.16 6.89
CA GLY A 28 -1.07 -8.47 6.41
C GLY A 28 -0.31 -9.23 7.50
N ILE A 29 0.60 -8.54 8.18
CA ILE A 29 1.32 -9.07 9.34
C ILE A 29 0.37 -9.47 10.47
N LEU A 30 -0.60 -8.63 10.81
CA LEU A 30 -1.58 -8.91 11.87
C LEU A 30 -2.43 -10.14 11.56
N ILE A 31 -2.91 -10.27 10.33
CA ILE A 31 -3.70 -11.43 9.89
C ILE A 31 -2.83 -12.69 9.92
N GLU A 32 -1.62 -12.63 9.36
CA GLU A 32 -0.72 -13.79 9.33
C GLU A 32 -0.33 -14.24 10.74
N TYR A 33 -0.05 -13.29 11.64
CA TYR A 33 0.21 -13.57 13.05
C TYR A 33 -1.01 -14.17 13.76
N THR A 34 -2.20 -13.65 13.52
CA THR A 34 -3.43 -14.17 14.14
C THR A 34 -3.79 -15.57 13.65
N VAL A 35 -3.53 -15.89 12.37
CA VAL A 35 -3.91 -17.17 11.75
C VAL A 35 -2.87 -18.25 12.00
N ASN A 36 -1.58 -17.94 11.89
CA ASN A 36 -0.50 -18.91 11.99
C ASN A 36 0.20 -18.93 13.35
N ASP A 37 -0.16 -18.02 14.26
CA ASP A 37 0.48 -17.78 15.57
C ASP A 37 2.01 -17.58 15.46
N ASN A 38 2.46 -17.22 14.26
CA ASN A 38 3.86 -17.13 13.89
C ASN A 38 4.05 -16.08 12.78
N PHE A 39 5.16 -15.36 12.85
CA PHE A 39 5.58 -14.42 11.80
C PHE A 39 6.23 -15.20 10.67
N ILE A 40 5.41 -15.74 9.78
CA ILE A 40 5.91 -16.25 8.50
C ILE A 40 6.24 -15.02 7.65
N GLY A 41 7.43 -14.94 7.05
CA GLY A 41 7.84 -13.79 6.23
C GLY A 41 7.03 -13.60 4.94
N SER A 42 5.97 -14.39 4.73
CA SER A 42 5.24 -14.46 3.47
C SER A 42 4.34 -13.25 3.24
N ALA A 43 3.74 -12.64 4.29
CA ALA A 43 3.01 -11.37 4.11
C ALA A 43 3.93 -10.25 3.62
N ILE A 44 5.21 -10.22 4.00
CA ILE A 44 6.14 -9.19 3.53
C ILE A 44 6.30 -9.26 2.01
N TYR A 45 6.47 -10.47 1.47
CA TYR A 45 6.55 -10.66 0.01
C TYR A 45 5.23 -10.32 -0.67
N THR A 46 4.11 -10.71 -0.08
CA THR A 46 2.77 -10.47 -0.63
C THR A 46 2.45 -8.97 -0.69
N VAL A 47 2.77 -8.23 0.36
CA VAL A 47 2.53 -6.78 0.43
C VAL A 47 3.49 -6.02 -0.48
N SER A 48 4.75 -6.45 -0.56
CA SER A 48 5.71 -5.87 -1.51
C SER A 48 5.26 -6.06 -2.95
N PHE A 49 4.78 -7.27 -3.29
CA PHE A 49 4.21 -7.58 -4.61
C PHE A 49 2.98 -6.72 -4.93
N TYR A 50 2.04 -6.59 -3.99
CA TYR A 50 0.86 -5.73 -4.16
C TYR A 50 1.23 -4.25 -4.29
N SER A 51 2.25 -3.78 -3.57
CA SER A 51 2.71 -2.39 -3.65
C SER A 51 3.31 -2.08 -5.03
N ILE A 52 4.09 -3.02 -5.61
CA ILE A 52 4.62 -2.91 -6.98
C ILE A 52 3.49 -2.93 -8.01
N LEU A 53 2.52 -3.83 -7.87
CA LEU A 53 1.33 -3.87 -8.74
C LEU A 53 0.57 -2.55 -8.71
N MET A 54 0.37 -1.97 -7.52
CA MET A 54 -0.36 -0.72 -7.37
C MET A 54 0.39 0.47 -7.98
N LEU A 55 1.73 0.47 -7.93
CA LEU A 55 2.57 1.45 -8.64
C LEU A 55 2.44 1.31 -10.16
N LEU A 56 2.56 0.11 -10.70
CA LEU A 56 2.43 -0.15 -12.14
C LEU A 56 1.05 0.25 -12.68
N VAL A 57 -0.02 -0.09 -11.96
CA VAL A 57 -1.38 0.32 -12.32
C VAL A 57 -1.57 1.84 -12.16
N GLY A 58 -0.97 2.45 -11.13
CA GLY A 58 -0.98 3.89 -10.92
C GLY A 58 -0.29 4.67 -12.04
N GLU A 59 0.86 4.19 -12.51
CA GLU A 59 1.56 4.75 -13.67
C GLU A 59 0.78 4.55 -14.98
N GLY A 60 0.13 3.40 -15.16
CA GLY A 60 -0.75 3.13 -16.30
C GLY A 60 -1.94 4.10 -16.38
N ARG A 61 -2.41 4.62 -15.24
CA ARG A 61 -3.49 5.62 -15.18
C ARG A 61 -3.03 7.06 -15.38
N LYS A 62 -1.74 7.38 -15.20
CA LYS A 62 -1.17 8.71 -15.50
C LYS A 62 -0.82 8.90 -16.99
N LYS A 63 -0.77 7.82 -17.78
CA LYS A 63 -0.47 7.87 -19.23
C LYS A 63 -1.70 8.02 -20.14
N LYS A 64 -2.91 8.16 -19.58
CA LYS A 64 -4.16 8.47 -20.31
C LYS A 64 -4.62 9.86 -19.95
#